data_AF-A0A1F8QEQ7-F1
#
_entry.id   AF-A0A1F8QEQ7-F1
#
_cell.length_a   1.000
_cell.length_b   1.000
_cell.length_c   1.000
_cell.angle_alpha   90.00
_cell.angle_beta   90.00
_cell.angle_gamma   90.00
#
_symmetry.space_group_name_H-M   'P 1'
#
loop_
_entity.id
_entity.type
_entity.pdbx_description
1 polymer ?
#
loop_
_entity_poly.entity_id
_entity_poly.type
_entity_poly.pdbx_seq_one_letter_code
_entity_poly.pdbx_strand_id
1 'polypeptide(L)'
;MVNRTINLLLGVLLLLAGGLILAQNLGIIPEFTSNVWILGFAGLSILFFGAYFASGLKSWPWLFPACILGGLALTVALAEAGIENAIVAAPLMLGCALPFLGAYLVDRPRNWWALIPGWVLLVITLLLVLVDSVSGELVAALVLLSIAVPFLVIYVLDRTKKWALIPAFVLAAVGFIPLLASAVPGEFIGAYVMFMISLPFFLLFFSSQENWWALLPAGATASVGALILLVGVDWPGMEDTVPVGAMLLGLAATFWVLWLRRQSAGTDWARYPAIGLAIFGILLIVLGGGMGYFWPVLLILGGAAILFIGIRSRKAV
;
A
#
# COMPACT_ATOMS: atom_id res chain seq x y z
N MET A 1 42.13 0.83 8.38
CA MET A 1 42.79 -0.50 8.33
C MET A 1 41.98 -1.63 8.97
N VAL A 2 41.15 -1.38 10.00
CA VAL A 2 40.31 -2.39 10.68
C VAL A 2 39.35 -3.16 9.74
N ASN A 3 38.85 -2.56 8.65
CA ASN A 3 37.90 -3.22 7.75
C ASN A 3 38.46 -4.37 6.90
N ARG A 4 39.76 -4.37 6.53
CA ARG A 4 40.26 -5.37 5.56
C ARG A 4 40.39 -6.76 6.19
N THR A 5 40.98 -6.83 7.38
CA THR A 5 41.17 -8.09 8.11
C THR A 5 39.83 -8.67 8.57
N ILE A 6 38.90 -7.83 9.05
CA ILE A 6 37.55 -8.26 9.44
C ILE A 6 36.79 -8.81 8.23
N ASN A 7 36.82 -8.12 7.09
CA ASN A 7 36.14 -8.60 5.88
C ASN A 7 36.73 -9.91 5.36
N LEU A 8 38.06 -10.09 5.45
CA LEU A 8 38.70 -11.36 5.09
C LEU A 8 38.31 -12.49 6.04
N LEU A 9 38.27 -12.24 7.35
CA LEU A 9 37.83 -13.22 8.33
C LEU A 9 36.36 -13.62 8.11
N LEU A 10 35.48 -12.64 7.92
CA LEU A 10 34.07 -12.89 7.60
C LEU A 10 33.91 -13.65 6.29
N GLY A 11 34.69 -13.30 5.26
CA GLY A 11 34.68 -13.99 3.98
C GLY A 11 35.10 -15.46 4.10
N VAL A 12 36.20 -15.73 4.82
CA VAL A 12 36.65 -17.11 5.07
C VAL A 12 35.61 -17.88 5.89
N LEU A 13 35.02 -17.26 6.90
CA LEU A 13 34.00 -17.90 7.74
C LEU A 13 32.73 -18.22 6.94
N LEU A 14 32.28 -17.32 6.07
CA LEU A 14 31.16 -17.56 5.15
C LEU A 14 31.46 -18.67 4.13
N LEU A 15 32.68 -18.73 3.59
CA LEU A 15 33.10 -19.79 2.67
C LEU A 15 33.12 -21.15 3.36
N LEU A 16 33.63 -21.22 4.60
CA LEU A 16 33.64 -22.45 5.38
C LEU A 16 32.22 -22.89 5.76
N ALA A 17 31.38 -21.97 6.24
CA ALA A 17 29.99 -22.25 6.57
C ALA A 17 29.20 -22.71 5.34
N GLY A 18 29.32 -22.00 4.21
CA GLY A 18 28.66 -22.36 2.96
C GLY A 18 29.16 -23.68 2.39
N GLY A 19 30.48 -23.94 2.45
CA GLY A 19 31.08 -25.22 2.05
C GLY A 19 30.61 -26.39 2.90
N LEU A 20 30.47 -26.19 4.21
CA LEU A 20 29.94 -27.18 5.13
C LEU A 20 28.47 -27.50 4.84
N ILE A 21 27.63 -26.48 4.65
CA ILE A 21 26.21 -26.66 4.30
C ILE A 21 26.08 -27.37 2.94
N LEU A 22 26.91 -27.01 1.96
CA LEU A 22 26.92 -27.67 0.65
C LEU A 22 27.33 -29.14 0.75
N ALA A 23 28.36 -29.45 1.56
CA ALA A 23 28.81 -30.81 1.78
C ALA A 23 27.74 -31.67 2.49
N GLN A 24 26.94 -31.09 3.38
CA GLN A 24 25.76 -31.75 3.98
C GLN A 24 24.70 -32.05 2.92
N ASN A 25 24.32 -31.05 2.12
CA ASN A 25 23.31 -31.23 1.07
C ASN A 25 23.72 -32.24 -0.02
N LEU A 26 25.02 -32.39 -0.28
CA LEU A 26 25.57 -33.39 -1.20
C LEU A 26 25.71 -34.79 -0.57
N GLY A 27 25.39 -34.96 0.71
CA GLY A 27 25.53 -36.22 1.43
C GLY A 27 26.99 -36.65 1.70
N ILE A 28 27.95 -35.73 1.56
CA ILE A 28 29.37 -35.99 1.84
C ILE A 28 29.60 -36.11 3.35
N ILE A 29 28.89 -35.30 4.13
CA ILE A 29 28.90 -35.33 5.59
C ILE A 29 27.47 -35.51 6.11
N PRO A 30 27.28 -36.24 7.22
CA PRO A 30 25.97 -36.42 7.82
C PRO A 30 25.40 -35.08 8.29
N GLU A 31 24.07 -34.95 8.21
CA GLU A 31 23.36 -33.80 8.76
C GLU A 31 23.57 -33.73 10.27
N PHE A 32 23.85 -32.52 10.75
CA PHE A 32 23.93 -32.30 12.19
C PHE A 32 22.54 -32.42 12.81
N THR A 33 22.49 -32.94 14.04
CA THR A 33 21.26 -32.95 14.81
C THR A 33 20.79 -31.52 15.08
N SER A 34 19.48 -31.31 15.14
CA SER A 34 18.88 -30.00 15.36
C SER A 34 19.33 -29.35 16.67
N ASN A 35 19.69 -30.14 17.68
CA ASN A 35 20.30 -29.67 18.93
C ASN A 35 21.59 -28.86 18.71
N VAL A 36 22.42 -29.23 17.72
CA VAL A 36 23.64 -28.47 17.37
C VAL A 36 23.27 -27.09 16.85
N TRP A 37 22.25 -27.00 16.00
CA TRP A 37 21.76 -25.73 15.45
C TRP A 37 21.12 -24.85 16.53
N ILE A 38 20.28 -25.42 17.39
CA ILE A 38 19.64 -24.70 18.51
C ILE A 38 20.72 -24.09 19.42
N LEU A 39 21.70 -24.88 19.85
CA LEU A 39 22.80 -24.42 20.71
C LEU A 39 23.69 -23.39 20.00
N GLY A 40 23.97 -23.59 18.71
CA GLY A 40 24.75 -22.65 17.90
C GLY A 40 24.08 -21.28 17.78
N PHE A 41 22.79 -21.25 17.42
CA PHE A 41 22.03 -20.01 17.32
C PHE A 41 21.84 -19.33 18.68
N ALA A 42 21.53 -20.09 19.74
CA ALA A 42 21.41 -19.56 21.10
C ALA A 42 22.73 -18.98 21.61
N GLY A 43 23.85 -19.68 21.40
CA GLY A 43 25.17 -19.21 21.78
C GLY A 43 25.56 -17.91 21.08
N LEU A 44 25.35 -17.83 19.76
CA LEU A 44 25.59 -16.60 19.00
C LEU A 44 24.66 -15.46 19.46
N SER A 45 23.38 -15.74 19.72
CA SER A 45 22.43 -14.76 20.26
C SER A 45 22.93 -14.14 21.57
N ILE A 46 23.40 -14.96 22.52
CA ILE A 46 23.98 -14.50 23.79
C ILE A 46 25.22 -13.64 23.56
N LEU A 47 26.11 -14.02 22.63
CA LEU A 47 27.30 -13.22 22.29
C LEU A 47 26.91 -11.84 21.76
N PHE A 48 25.93 -11.74 20.87
CA PHE A 48 25.46 -10.45 20.35
C PHE A 48 24.74 -9.60 21.41
N PHE A 49 23.97 -10.22 22.31
CA PHE A 49 23.43 -9.50 23.48
C PHE A 49 24.55 -8.97 24.37
N GLY A 50 25.59 -9.76 24.63
CA GLY A 50 26.78 -9.32 25.36
C GLY A 50 27.45 -8.12 24.70
N ALA A 51 27.63 -8.16 23.37
CA ALA A 51 28.19 -7.05 22.60
C ALA A 51 27.31 -5.79 22.65
N TYR A 52 25.98 -5.94 22.59
CA TYR A 52 25.01 -4.84 22.72
C TYR A 52 25.13 -4.13 24.07
N PHE A 53 25.14 -4.89 25.18
CA PHE A 53 25.26 -4.32 26.51
C PHE A 53 26.65 -3.71 26.76
N ALA A 54 27.72 -4.32 26.24
CA ALA A 54 29.08 -3.78 26.33
C ALA A 54 29.28 -2.48 25.52
N SER A 55 28.62 -2.36 24.37
CA SER A 55 28.66 -1.16 23.50
C SER A 55 27.71 -0.05 23.95
N GLY A 56 26.89 -0.31 24.96
CA GLY A 56 25.88 0.59 25.52
C GLY A 56 24.55 0.58 24.74
N LEU A 57 23.47 0.90 25.46
CA LEU A 57 22.07 0.80 24.97
C LEU A 57 21.75 1.66 23.73
N LYS A 58 22.61 2.60 23.36
CA LYS A 58 22.45 3.41 22.13
C LYS A 58 22.78 2.63 20.85
N SER A 59 23.51 1.54 20.96
CA SER A 59 23.98 0.71 19.84
C SER A 59 22.93 -0.32 19.38
N TRP A 60 21.69 0.12 19.21
CA TRP A 60 20.52 -0.70 18.89
C TRP A 60 20.66 -1.66 17.68
N PRO A 61 21.50 -1.42 16.64
CA PRO A 61 21.62 -2.38 15.54
C PRO A 61 22.12 -3.77 15.97
N TRP A 62 22.83 -3.89 17.10
CA TRP A 62 23.24 -5.19 17.65
C TRP A 62 22.06 -6.06 18.11
N LEU A 63 20.90 -5.48 18.36
CA LEU A 63 19.69 -6.23 18.68
C LEU A 63 19.23 -7.11 17.51
N PHE A 64 19.48 -6.74 16.25
CA PHE A 64 19.09 -7.56 15.10
C PHE A 64 19.67 -8.96 15.12
N PRO A 65 21.02 -9.14 15.08
CA PRO A 65 21.58 -10.48 15.10
C PRO A 65 21.26 -11.20 16.43
N ALA A 66 21.22 -10.49 17.56
CA ALA A 66 20.87 -11.08 18.85
C ALA A 66 19.44 -11.68 18.86
N CYS A 67 18.43 -10.87 18.52
CA CYS A 67 17.03 -11.26 18.58
C CYS A 67 16.65 -12.23 17.46
N ILE A 68 17.16 -12.07 16.23
CA ILE A 68 16.86 -12.98 15.12
C ILE A 68 17.44 -14.37 15.38
N LEU A 69 18.69 -14.47 15.83
CA LEU A 69 19.30 -15.77 16.14
C LEU A 69 18.63 -16.43 17.34
N GLY A 70 18.25 -15.67 18.36
CA GLY A 70 17.45 -16.19 19.48
C GLY A 70 16.08 -16.70 19.02
N GLY A 71 15.41 -15.95 18.14
CA GLY A 71 14.15 -16.34 17.52
C GLY A 71 14.28 -17.62 16.68
N LEU A 72 15.33 -17.73 15.86
CA LEU A 72 15.64 -18.95 15.10
C LEU A 72 15.89 -20.15 16.01
N ALA A 73 16.68 -20.00 17.08
CA ALA A 73 16.94 -21.07 18.04
C ALA A 73 15.63 -21.61 18.63
N LEU A 74 14.72 -20.71 19.02
CA LEU A 74 13.40 -21.08 19.55
C LEU A 74 12.50 -21.71 18.49
N THR A 75 12.46 -21.17 17.27
CA THR A 75 11.69 -21.75 16.16
C THR A 75 12.14 -23.18 15.85
N VAL A 76 13.44 -23.45 15.77
CA VAL A 76 13.97 -24.81 15.56
C VAL A 76 13.63 -25.72 16.75
N ALA A 77 13.75 -25.22 17.99
CA ALA A 77 13.41 -25.99 19.19
C ALA A 77 11.92 -26.37 19.25
N LEU A 78 11.02 -25.48 18.84
CA LEU A 78 9.58 -25.76 18.77
C LEU A 78 9.25 -26.79 17.67
N ALA A 79 9.91 -26.69 16.51
CA ALA A 79 9.75 -27.66 15.43
C ALA A 79 10.21 -29.07 15.87
N GLU A 80 11.36 -29.16 16.54
CA GLU A 80 11.86 -30.42 17.11
C GLU A 80 10.96 -30.99 18.21
N ALA A 81 10.26 -30.13 18.94
CA ALA A 81 9.26 -30.54 19.93
C ALA A 81 7.98 -31.09 19.29
N GLY A 82 7.89 -31.17 17.95
CA GLY A 82 6.75 -31.71 17.22
C GLY A 82 5.58 -30.75 17.10
N ILE A 83 5.81 -29.44 17.27
CA ILE A 83 4.78 -28.43 17.03
C ILE A 83 4.73 -28.16 15.52
N GLU A 84 3.59 -28.37 14.88
CA GLU A 84 3.43 -28.22 13.42
C GLU A 84 2.62 -26.97 13.01
N ASN A 85 2.07 -26.26 13.99
CA ASN A 85 1.21 -25.10 13.79
C ASN A 85 1.97 -23.82 13.42
N ALA A 86 1.26 -22.79 12.94
CA ALA A 86 1.85 -21.52 12.52
C ALA A 86 2.64 -20.80 13.62
N ILE A 87 2.33 -21.09 14.89
CA ILE A 87 3.01 -20.54 16.07
C ILE A 87 4.52 -20.81 16.08
N VAL A 88 5.01 -21.85 15.39
CA VAL A 88 6.45 -22.15 15.29
C VAL A 88 7.26 -21.00 14.70
N ALA A 89 6.66 -20.20 13.81
CA ALA A 89 7.32 -19.02 13.23
C ALA A 89 7.27 -17.77 14.13
N ALA A 90 6.46 -17.76 15.20
CA ALA A 90 6.25 -16.60 16.04
C ALA A 90 7.53 -16.11 16.75
N PRO A 91 8.40 -16.97 17.33
CA PRO A 91 9.65 -16.51 17.95
C PRO A 91 10.58 -15.78 16.97
N LEU A 92 10.66 -16.26 15.72
CA LEU A 92 11.45 -15.60 14.68
C LEU A 92 10.86 -14.23 14.33
N MET A 93 9.55 -14.13 14.13
CA MET A 93 8.89 -12.85 13.84
C MET A 93 9.07 -11.85 14.99
N LEU A 94 8.96 -12.31 16.24
CA LEU A 94 9.24 -11.49 17.42
C LEU A 94 10.71 -11.04 17.45
N GLY A 95 11.63 -11.95 17.11
CA GLY A 95 13.05 -11.68 16.96
C GLY A 95 13.34 -10.57 15.94
N CYS A 96 12.56 -10.51 14.86
CA CYS A 96 12.62 -9.42 13.88
C CYS A 96 11.95 -8.12 14.37
N ALA A 97 10.90 -8.20 15.19
CA ALA A 97 10.16 -7.05 15.69
C ALA A 97 10.92 -6.27 16.78
N LEU A 98 11.51 -6.97 17.74
CA LEU A 98 12.15 -6.39 18.93
C LEU A 98 13.25 -5.37 18.62
N PRO A 99 14.14 -5.55 17.62
CA PRO A 99 15.15 -4.56 17.25
C PRO A 99 14.55 -3.22 16.82
N PHE A 100 13.45 -3.21 16.07
CA PHE A 100 12.76 -1.98 15.66
C PHE A 100 12.09 -1.28 16.85
N LEU A 101 11.46 -2.06 17.74
CA LEU A 101 10.89 -1.51 18.98
C LEU A 101 11.99 -0.94 19.88
N GLY A 102 13.13 -1.64 20.00
CA GLY A 102 14.32 -1.14 20.68
C GLY A 102 14.83 0.17 20.08
N ALA A 103 14.97 0.23 18.75
CA ALA A 103 15.38 1.44 18.03
C ALA A 103 14.45 2.63 18.32
N TYR A 104 13.14 2.40 18.29
CA TYR A 104 12.12 3.41 18.61
C TYR A 104 12.22 3.89 20.06
N LEU A 105 12.40 2.98 21.02
CA LEU A 105 12.48 3.32 22.44
C LEU A 105 13.78 4.06 22.81
N VAL A 106 14.88 3.79 22.11
CA VAL A 106 16.18 4.45 22.37
C VAL A 106 16.17 5.93 22.02
N ASP A 107 15.54 6.31 20.89
CA ASP A 107 15.47 7.70 20.45
C ASP A 107 14.20 7.92 19.60
N ARG A 108 13.06 8.21 20.26
CA ARG A 108 11.76 8.37 19.57
C ARG A 108 11.76 9.49 18.52
N PRO A 109 12.30 10.70 18.79
CA PRO A 109 12.32 11.76 17.78
C PRO A 109 13.09 11.39 16.51
N ARG A 110 14.22 10.69 16.65
CA ARG A 110 15.06 10.29 15.50
C ARG A 110 14.56 9.02 14.82
N ASN A 111 14.11 8.04 15.58
CA ASN A 111 13.76 6.69 15.12
C ASN A 111 12.26 6.43 15.08
N TRP A 112 11.43 7.48 14.94
CA TRP A 112 9.97 7.34 14.81
C TRP A 112 9.54 6.37 13.70
N TRP A 113 10.34 6.30 12.63
CA TRP A 113 10.11 5.42 11.49
C TRP A 113 10.10 3.94 11.89
N ALA A 114 10.83 3.55 12.94
CA ALA A 114 10.94 2.16 13.39
C ALA A 114 9.65 1.64 14.04
N LEU A 115 8.74 2.54 14.44
CA LEU A 115 7.42 2.17 14.95
C LEU A 115 6.61 1.39 13.91
N ILE A 116 6.68 1.76 12.63
CA ILE A 116 5.93 1.10 11.55
C ILE A 116 6.35 -0.37 11.39
N PRO A 117 7.60 -0.70 11.03
CA PRO A 117 8.01 -2.10 10.87
C PRO A 117 7.93 -2.89 12.18
N GLY A 118 8.28 -2.29 13.32
CA GLY A 118 8.18 -2.94 14.63
C GLY A 118 6.74 -3.34 14.98
N TRP A 119 5.78 -2.44 14.73
CA TRP A 119 4.36 -2.73 14.93
C TRP A 119 3.84 -3.82 14.00
N VAL A 120 4.13 -3.72 12.70
CA VAL A 120 3.69 -4.71 11.70
C VAL A 120 4.19 -6.11 12.05
N LEU A 121 5.47 -6.24 12.40
CA LEU A 121 6.06 -7.53 12.79
C LEU A 121 5.48 -8.06 14.10
N LEU A 122 5.20 -7.19 15.08
CA LEU A 122 4.55 -7.58 16.32
C LEU A 122 3.13 -8.10 16.06
N VAL A 123 2.36 -7.44 15.20
CA VAL A 123 1.02 -7.89 14.81
C VAL A 123 1.09 -9.24 14.09
N ILE A 124 2.00 -9.40 13.13
CA ILE A 124 2.20 -10.69 12.44
C ILE A 124 2.54 -11.79 13.47
N THR A 125 3.40 -11.50 14.44
CA THR A 125 3.73 -12.42 15.54
C THR A 125 2.48 -12.84 16.31
N LEU A 126 1.63 -11.88 16.70
CA LEU A 126 0.38 -12.18 17.40
C LEU A 126 -0.56 -13.00 16.53
N LEU A 127 -0.67 -12.68 15.23
CA LEU A 127 -1.56 -13.39 14.33
C LEU A 127 -1.13 -14.83 14.06
N LEU A 128 0.17 -15.15 14.07
CA LEU A 128 0.63 -16.53 14.02
C LEU A 128 0.13 -17.38 15.19
N VAL A 129 -0.21 -16.76 16.32
CA VAL A 129 -0.84 -17.46 17.47
C VAL A 129 -2.34 -17.64 17.25
N LEU A 130 -3.00 -16.70 16.56
CA LEU A 130 -4.46 -16.70 16.38
C LEU A 130 -4.92 -17.41 15.09
N VAL A 131 -4.06 -17.56 14.09
CA VAL A 131 -4.45 -17.97 12.72
C VAL A 131 -5.13 -19.34 12.68
N ASP A 132 -4.73 -20.27 13.55
CA ASP A 132 -5.32 -21.60 13.60
C ASP A 132 -6.68 -21.64 14.34
N SER A 133 -7.03 -20.57 15.05
CA SER A 133 -8.26 -20.47 15.86
C SER A 133 -9.32 -19.53 15.29
N VAL A 134 -8.99 -18.81 14.22
CA VAL A 134 -9.80 -17.70 13.69
C VAL A 134 -9.99 -17.83 12.18
N SER A 135 -11.14 -17.42 11.66
CA SER A 135 -11.40 -17.41 10.21
C SER A 135 -10.34 -16.60 9.43
N GLY A 136 -9.92 -17.11 8.27
CA GLY A 136 -8.93 -16.43 7.42
C GLY A 136 -9.33 -15.01 7.01
N GLU A 137 -10.62 -14.72 6.83
CA GLU A 137 -11.15 -13.38 6.54
C GLU A 137 -10.85 -12.40 7.67
N LEU A 138 -11.15 -12.78 8.92
CA LEU A 138 -10.86 -11.96 10.10
C LEU A 138 -9.34 -11.79 10.28
N VAL A 139 -8.54 -12.83 10.04
CA VAL A 139 -7.07 -12.72 10.07
C VAL A 139 -6.59 -11.69 9.04
N ALA A 140 -7.03 -11.79 7.78
CA ALA A 140 -6.67 -10.85 6.72
C ALA A 140 -7.08 -9.41 7.05
N ALA A 141 -8.29 -9.22 7.58
CA ALA A 141 -8.78 -7.92 8.03
C ALA A 141 -7.94 -7.35 9.18
N LEU A 142 -7.65 -8.17 10.19
CA LEU A 142 -6.83 -7.78 11.34
C LEU A 142 -5.41 -7.39 10.92
N VAL A 143 -4.77 -8.12 9.99
CA VAL A 143 -3.46 -7.71 9.44
C VAL A 143 -3.56 -6.30 8.87
N LEU A 144 -4.44 -6.09 7.90
CA LEU A 144 -4.51 -4.86 7.13
C LEU A 144 -4.93 -3.65 7.98
N LEU A 145 -5.94 -3.82 8.84
CA LEU A 145 -6.37 -2.79 9.78
C LEU A 145 -5.27 -2.45 10.79
N SER A 146 -4.51 -3.45 11.24
CA SER A 146 -3.40 -3.19 12.17
C SER A 146 -2.26 -2.43 11.50
N ILE A 147 -2.00 -2.61 10.21
CA ILE A 147 -0.99 -1.82 9.48
C ILE A 147 -1.43 -0.35 9.38
N ALA A 148 -2.73 -0.04 9.40
CA ALA A 148 -3.22 1.34 9.42
C ALA A 148 -2.92 2.08 10.75
N VAL A 149 -2.89 1.35 11.87
CA VAL A 149 -2.70 1.90 13.22
C VAL A 149 -1.44 2.76 13.37
N PRO A 150 -0.22 2.34 12.99
CA PRO A 150 0.98 3.14 13.19
C PRO A 150 0.92 4.48 12.44
N PHE A 151 0.30 4.53 11.25
CA PHE A 151 0.10 5.79 10.53
C PHE A 151 -0.88 6.71 11.26
N LEU A 152 -1.97 6.15 11.79
CA LEU A 152 -2.93 6.91 12.59
C LEU A 152 -2.26 7.44 13.87
N VAL A 153 -1.46 6.62 14.57
CA VAL A 153 -0.70 7.00 15.76
C VAL A 153 0.28 8.13 15.43
N ILE A 154 1.02 8.04 14.31
CA ILE A 154 1.93 9.11 13.87
C ILE A 154 1.18 10.43 13.69
N TYR A 155 0.01 10.41 13.03
CA TYR A 155 -0.79 11.61 12.83
C TYR A 155 -1.36 12.17 14.14
N VAL A 156 -1.82 11.31 15.05
CA VAL A 156 -2.38 11.74 16.35
C VAL A 156 -1.30 12.36 17.23
N LEU A 157 -0.10 11.78 17.25
CA LEU A 157 1.04 12.29 18.00
C LEU A 157 1.61 13.58 17.40
N ASP A 158 1.58 13.72 16.08
CA ASP A 158 2.10 14.89 15.38
C ASP A 158 1.20 15.28 14.20
N ARG A 159 0.31 16.25 14.46
CA ARG A 159 -0.66 16.76 13.49
C ARG A 159 -0.03 17.49 12.31
N THR A 160 1.27 17.79 12.37
CA THR A 160 2.01 18.32 11.21
C THR A 160 2.20 17.25 10.13
N LYS A 161 2.24 15.97 10.51
CA LYS A 161 2.40 14.81 9.60
C LYS A 161 1.08 14.38 8.98
N LYS A 162 0.37 15.32 8.34
CA LYS A 162 -0.93 15.09 7.68
C LYS A 162 -0.88 14.01 6.60
N TRP A 163 0.28 13.78 6.00
CA TRP A 163 0.50 12.72 5.00
C TRP A 163 0.13 11.33 5.53
N ALA A 164 0.28 11.07 6.83
CA ALA A 164 0.01 9.76 7.43
C ALA A 164 -1.50 9.41 7.46
N LEU A 165 -2.39 10.40 7.32
CA LEU A 165 -3.82 10.13 7.18
C LEU A 165 -4.15 9.33 5.91
N ILE A 166 -3.44 9.57 4.81
CA ILE A 166 -3.74 8.89 3.54
C ILE A 166 -3.49 7.38 3.69
N PRO A 167 -2.29 6.89 4.07
CA PRO A 167 -2.08 5.47 4.27
C PRO A 167 -3.00 4.88 5.34
N ALA A 168 -3.24 5.59 6.45
CA ALA A 168 -4.12 5.10 7.52
C ALA A 168 -5.54 4.82 6.99
N PHE A 169 -6.16 5.78 6.29
CA PHE A 169 -7.51 5.60 5.76
C PHE A 169 -7.57 4.58 4.63
N VAL A 170 -6.59 4.58 3.72
CA VAL A 170 -6.57 3.62 2.59
C VAL A 170 -6.37 2.19 3.11
N LEU A 171 -5.43 1.97 4.02
CA LEU A 171 -5.23 0.64 4.62
C LEU A 171 -6.41 0.21 5.47
N ALA A 172 -7.06 1.14 6.18
CA ALA A 172 -8.29 0.83 6.90
C ALA A 172 -9.40 0.39 5.95
N ALA A 173 -9.62 1.13 4.86
CA ALA A 173 -10.59 0.80 3.82
C ALA A 173 -10.36 -0.59 3.25
N VAL A 174 -9.11 -0.86 2.83
CA VAL A 174 -8.71 -2.15 2.26
C VAL A 174 -8.81 -3.27 3.31
N GLY A 175 -8.50 -2.98 4.58
CA GLY A 175 -8.62 -3.93 5.67
C GLY A 175 -10.04 -4.32 6.05
N PHE A 176 -11.05 -3.51 5.69
CA PHE A 176 -12.45 -3.91 5.83
C PHE A 176 -12.95 -4.81 4.68
N ILE A 177 -12.24 -4.90 3.55
CA ILE A 177 -12.68 -5.71 2.40
C ILE A 177 -12.96 -7.17 2.79
N PRO A 178 -12.06 -7.88 3.50
CA PRO A 178 -12.31 -9.29 3.86
C PRO A 178 -13.56 -9.46 4.73
N LEU A 179 -13.89 -8.48 5.58
CA LEU A 179 -15.08 -8.54 6.44
C LEU A 179 -16.38 -8.26 5.67
N LEU A 180 -16.30 -7.47 4.59
CA LEU A 180 -17.46 -7.15 3.76
C LEU A 180 -17.72 -8.21 2.69
N ALA A 181 -16.70 -8.99 2.31
CA ALA A 181 -16.74 -9.96 1.21
C ALA A 181 -17.87 -10.99 1.33
N SER A 182 -18.23 -11.38 2.55
CA SER A 182 -19.29 -12.35 2.82
C SER A 182 -20.68 -11.72 2.98
N ALA A 183 -20.77 -10.41 3.21
CA ALA A 183 -22.02 -9.71 3.53
C ALA A 183 -22.53 -8.81 2.40
N VAL A 184 -21.66 -8.41 1.48
CA VAL A 184 -21.93 -7.34 0.51
C VAL A 184 -21.52 -7.80 -0.91
N PRO A 185 -22.34 -7.54 -1.94
CA PRO A 185 -21.95 -7.83 -3.33
C PRO A 185 -20.68 -7.07 -3.73
N GLY A 186 -19.85 -7.70 -4.57
CA GLY A 186 -18.51 -7.19 -4.92
C GLY A 186 -18.50 -5.77 -5.52
N GLU A 187 -19.54 -5.39 -6.26
CA GLU A 187 -19.70 -4.03 -6.81
C GLU A 187 -19.76 -2.96 -5.71
N PHE A 188 -20.54 -3.19 -4.65
CA PHE A 188 -20.64 -2.26 -3.53
C PHE A 188 -19.33 -2.20 -2.72
N ILE A 189 -18.57 -3.30 -2.67
CA ILE A 189 -17.22 -3.30 -2.08
C ILE A 189 -16.29 -2.41 -2.91
N GLY A 190 -16.34 -2.52 -4.23
CA GLY A 190 -15.58 -1.65 -5.14
C GLY A 190 -15.90 -0.17 -4.93
N ALA A 191 -17.19 0.17 -4.88
CA ALA A 191 -17.63 1.54 -4.59
C ALA A 191 -17.18 2.02 -3.20
N TYR A 192 -17.35 1.19 -2.16
CA TYR A 192 -16.90 1.47 -0.80
C TYR A 192 -15.40 1.81 -0.77
N VAL A 193 -14.55 1.00 -1.39
CA VAL A 193 -13.10 1.24 -1.44
C VAL A 193 -12.80 2.57 -2.12
N MET A 194 -13.43 2.86 -3.25
CA MET A 194 -13.22 4.11 -4.00
C MET A 194 -13.61 5.35 -3.19
N PHE A 195 -14.77 5.32 -2.51
CA PHE A 195 -15.19 6.42 -1.64
C PHE A 195 -14.28 6.56 -0.41
N MET A 196 -13.88 5.46 0.20
CA MET A 196 -12.99 5.50 1.37
C MET A 196 -11.58 6.00 1.02
N ILE A 197 -11.07 5.71 -0.18
CA ILE A 197 -9.83 6.30 -0.70
C ILE A 197 -10.02 7.80 -0.93
N SER A 198 -11.18 8.25 -1.42
CA SER A 198 -11.45 9.67 -1.66
C SER A 198 -11.45 10.52 -0.38
N LEU A 199 -11.88 9.92 0.73
CA LEU A 199 -12.11 10.61 2.00
C LEU A 199 -10.86 11.31 2.58
N PRO A 200 -9.69 10.66 2.76
CA PRO A 200 -8.49 11.34 3.27
C PRO A 200 -8.05 12.50 2.37
N PHE A 201 -8.23 12.39 1.05
CA PHE A 201 -7.90 13.49 0.13
C PHE A 201 -8.86 14.67 0.28
N PHE A 202 -10.17 14.41 0.46
CA PHE A 202 -11.12 15.48 0.80
C PHE A 202 -10.76 16.14 2.13
N LEU A 203 -10.44 15.35 3.17
CA LEU A 203 -9.99 15.90 4.45
C LEU A 203 -8.75 16.78 4.30
N LEU A 204 -7.78 16.37 3.48
CA LEU A 204 -6.59 17.19 3.20
C LEU A 204 -6.93 18.47 2.42
N PHE A 205 -7.82 18.39 1.43
CA PHE A 205 -8.28 19.53 0.63
C PHE A 205 -9.01 20.59 1.48
N PHE A 206 -9.86 20.16 2.41
CA PHE A 206 -10.55 21.07 3.33
C PHE A 206 -9.66 21.58 4.46
N SER A 207 -8.52 20.91 4.74
CA SER A 207 -7.61 21.28 5.83
C SER A 207 -6.72 22.50 5.55
N SER A 208 -6.42 22.82 4.29
CA SER A 208 -5.62 23.98 3.92
C SER A 208 -5.91 24.40 2.47
N GLN A 209 -5.88 25.70 2.20
CA GLN A 209 -6.02 26.22 0.83
C GLN A 209 -4.84 25.82 -0.08
N GLU A 210 -3.68 25.54 0.51
CA GLU A 210 -2.47 25.08 -0.20
C GLU A 210 -2.63 23.66 -0.77
N ASN A 211 -3.54 22.86 -0.20
CA ASN A 211 -3.77 21.46 -0.59
C ASN A 211 -4.79 21.32 -1.72
N TRP A 212 -4.85 22.29 -2.64
CA TRP A 212 -5.77 22.24 -3.78
C TRP A 212 -5.59 20.96 -4.61
N TRP A 213 -4.36 20.47 -4.72
CA TRP A 213 -4.01 19.27 -5.47
C TRP A 213 -4.75 18.02 -4.99
N ALA A 214 -5.12 17.94 -3.70
CA ALA A 214 -5.78 16.79 -3.12
C ALA A 214 -7.21 16.60 -3.66
N LEU A 215 -7.83 17.64 -4.21
CA LEU A 215 -9.15 17.53 -4.82
C LEU A 215 -9.14 16.64 -6.08
N LEU A 216 -8.02 16.57 -6.81
CA LEU A 216 -7.92 15.74 -8.02
C LEU A 216 -8.09 14.24 -7.72
N PRO A 217 -7.25 13.61 -6.86
CA PRO A 217 -7.45 12.21 -6.51
C PRO A 217 -8.75 11.98 -5.74
N ALA A 218 -9.18 12.92 -4.88
CA ALA A 218 -10.47 12.83 -4.19
C ALA A 218 -11.64 12.73 -5.17
N GLY A 219 -11.74 13.70 -6.08
CA GLY A 219 -12.79 13.76 -7.08
C GLY A 219 -12.74 12.60 -8.06
N ALA A 220 -11.55 12.19 -8.50
CA ALA A 220 -11.41 11.06 -9.41
C ALA A 220 -11.88 9.74 -8.79
N THR A 221 -11.42 9.43 -7.58
CA THR A 221 -11.83 8.20 -6.89
C THR A 221 -13.30 8.23 -6.50
N ALA A 222 -13.84 9.37 -6.05
CA ALA A 222 -15.27 9.52 -5.79
C ALA A 222 -16.13 9.35 -7.05
N SER A 223 -15.71 9.90 -8.19
CA SER A 223 -16.41 9.71 -9.47
C SER A 223 -16.40 8.26 -9.93
N VAL A 224 -15.29 7.53 -9.74
CA VAL A 224 -15.23 6.08 -10.02
C VAL A 224 -16.13 5.30 -9.08
N GLY A 225 -16.17 5.66 -7.79
CA GLY A 225 -17.11 5.06 -6.83
C GLY A 225 -18.57 5.26 -7.25
N ALA A 226 -18.93 6.46 -7.72
CA ALA A 226 -20.25 6.76 -8.25
C ALA A 226 -20.56 5.98 -9.53
N LEU A 227 -19.58 5.84 -10.44
CA LEU A 227 -19.71 4.99 -11.64
C LEU A 227 -20.09 3.57 -11.25
N ILE A 228 -19.36 2.97 -10.31
CA ILE A 228 -19.58 1.57 -9.90
C ILE A 228 -21.01 1.38 -9.38
N LEU A 229 -21.52 2.33 -8.59
CA LEU A 229 -22.91 2.28 -8.11
C LEU A 229 -23.94 2.43 -9.23
N LEU A 230 -23.66 3.26 -10.23
CA LEU A 230 -24.56 3.51 -11.35
C LEU A 230 -24.59 2.36 -12.36
N VAL A 231 -23.50 1.61 -12.51
CA VAL A 231 -23.44 0.41 -13.34
C VAL A 231 -24.36 -0.70 -12.82
N GLY A 232 -24.55 -0.78 -11.50
CA GLY A 232 -25.49 -1.74 -10.88
C GLY A 232 -26.98 -1.39 -11.09
N VAL A 233 -27.29 -0.29 -11.77
CA VAL A 233 -28.66 0.15 -12.07
C VAL A 233 -28.96 -0.13 -13.54
N ASP A 234 -30.13 -0.71 -13.84
CA ASP A 234 -30.56 -0.92 -15.22
C ASP A 234 -31.00 0.41 -15.86
N TRP A 235 -30.37 0.76 -16.98
CA TRP A 235 -30.62 1.98 -17.77
C TRP A 235 -31.09 1.59 -19.19
N PRO A 236 -32.41 1.37 -19.40
CA PRO A 236 -32.93 0.88 -20.66
C PRO A 236 -32.51 1.75 -21.86
N GLY A 237 -31.76 1.17 -22.80
CA GLY A 237 -31.29 1.85 -24.01
C GLY A 237 -30.11 2.81 -23.81
N MET A 238 -29.53 2.88 -22.61
CA MET A 238 -28.42 3.77 -22.26
C MET A 238 -27.28 3.08 -21.48
N GLU A 239 -27.42 1.79 -21.16
CA GLU A 239 -26.49 0.89 -20.46
C GLU A 239 -25.24 1.57 -19.87
N ASP A 240 -24.12 1.57 -20.58
CA ASP A 240 -22.84 2.09 -20.06
C ASP A 240 -22.65 3.61 -20.22
N THR A 241 -23.47 4.27 -21.03
CA THR A 241 -23.28 5.69 -21.34
C THR A 241 -23.68 6.61 -20.19
N VAL A 242 -24.68 6.22 -19.40
CA VAL A 242 -25.11 6.99 -18.22
C VAL A 242 -24.08 6.90 -17.09
N PRO A 243 -23.62 5.71 -16.65
CA PRO A 243 -22.59 5.61 -15.62
C PRO A 243 -21.29 6.30 -15.99
N VAL A 244 -20.81 6.14 -17.23
CA VAL A 244 -19.59 6.80 -17.71
C VAL A 244 -19.79 8.31 -17.84
N GLY A 245 -20.92 8.77 -18.39
CA GLY A 245 -21.25 10.18 -18.47
C GLY A 245 -21.30 10.85 -17.10
N ALA A 246 -21.94 10.20 -16.12
CA ALA A 246 -22.01 10.68 -14.74
C ALA A 246 -20.62 10.76 -14.08
N MET A 247 -19.74 9.77 -14.30
CA MET A 247 -18.34 9.83 -13.84
C MET A 247 -17.61 11.05 -14.42
N LEU A 248 -17.75 11.29 -15.73
CA LEU A 248 -17.12 12.43 -16.39
C LEU A 248 -17.66 13.76 -15.89
N LEU A 249 -18.96 13.83 -15.59
CA LEU A 249 -19.57 15.00 -14.95
C LEU A 249 -19.03 15.22 -13.53
N GLY A 250 -18.82 14.16 -12.75
CA GLY A 250 -18.17 14.25 -11.43
C GLY A 250 -16.72 14.74 -11.53
N LEU A 251 -15.96 14.27 -12.54
CA LEU A 251 -14.64 14.80 -12.85
C LEU A 251 -14.68 16.25 -13.31
N ALA A 252 -15.66 16.62 -14.15
CA ALA A 252 -15.87 18.00 -14.58
C ALA A 252 -16.15 18.92 -13.39
N ALA A 253 -16.98 18.49 -12.45
CA ALA A 253 -17.24 19.19 -11.19
C ALA A 253 -15.96 19.35 -10.36
N THR A 254 -15.12 18.33 -10.30
CA THR A 254 -13.81 18.37 -9.62
C THR A 254 -12.92 19.49 -10.19
N PHE A 255 -12.76 19.54 -11.52
CA PHE A 255 -11.99 20.61 -12.17
C PHE A 255 -12.68 21.97 -12.08
N TRP A 256 -14.01 22.02 -12.09
CA TRP A 256 -14.76 23.25 -11.92
C TRP A 256 -14.51 23.87 -10.54
N VAL A 257 -14.55 23.07 -9.48
CA VAL A 257 -14.23 23.51 -8.11
C VAL A 257 -12.77 23.97 -8.01
N LEU A 258 -11.84 23.30 -8.70
CA LEU A 258 -10.46 23.80 -8.81
C LEU A 258 -10.41 25.17 -9.48
N TRP A 259 -11.12 25.37 -10.59
CA TRP A 259 -11.16 26.65 -11.28
C TRP A 259 -11.79 27.78 -10.44
N LEU A 260 -12.74 27.47 -9.56
CA LEU A 260 -13.26 28.44 -8.59
C LEU A 260 -12.18 28.92 -7.61
N ARG A 261 -11.14 28.12 -7.37
CA ARG A 261 -9.97 28.48 -6.53
C ARG A 261 -8.82 29.16 -7.29
N ARG A 262 -9.05 29.57 -8.54
CA ARG A 262 -8.00 30.19 -9.39
C ARG A 262 -7.27 31.37 -8.74
N GLN A 263 -7.98 32.16 -7.94
CA GLN A 263 -7.40 33.36 -7.30
C GLN A 263 -6.38 33.01 -6.20
N SER A 264 -6.54 31.89 -5.51
CA SER A 264 -5.66 31.47 -4.40
C SER A 264 -4.57 30.49 -4.84
N ALA A 265 -4.80 29.70 -5.89
CA ALA A 265 -3.97 28.55 -6.25
C ALA A 265 -3.48 28.53 -7.71
N GLY A 266 -3.77 29.55 -8.52
CA GLY A 266 -3.32 29.61 -9.92
C GLY A 266 -3.91 28.52 -10.82
N THR A 267 -5.07 27.98 -10.46
CA THR A 267 -5.75 26.86 -11.12
C THR A 267 -6.61 27.27 -12.34
N ASP A 268 -6.24 28.35 -13.03
CA ASP A 268 -6.96 28.86 -14.21
C ASP A 268 -7.06 27.83 -15.34
N TRP A 269 -6.05 26.98 -15.46
CA TRP A 269 -5.99 25.90 -16.44
C TRP A 269 -7.15 24.90 -16.29
N ALA A 270 -7.75 24.78 -15.09
CA ALA A 270 -8.77 23.77 -14.80
C ALA A 270 -10.11 24.01 -15.54
N ARG A 271 -10.35 25.22 -16.06
CA ARG A 271 -11.56 25.51 -16.87
C ARG A 271 -11.66 24.66 -18.13
N TYR A 272 -10.53 24.41 -18.79
CA TYR A 272 -10.49 23.68 -20.05
C TYR A 272 -10.89 22.20 -19.89
N PRO A 273 -10.27 21.42 -18.97
CA PRO A 273 -10.73 20.06 -18.71
C PRO A 273 -12.15 20.04 -18.13
N ALA A 274 -12.54 20.99 -17.27
CA ALA A 274 -13.90 21.04 -16.74
C ALA A 274 -14.95 21.13 -17.86
N ILE A 275 -14.78 22.07 -18.79
CA ILE A 275 -15.70 22.27 -19.92
C ILE A 275 -15.68 21.05 -20.85
N GLY A 276 -14.50 20.53 -21.21
CA GLY A 276 -14.38 19.38 -22.10
C GLY A 276 -15.05 18.12 -21.54
N LEU A 277 -14.80 17.81 -20.26
CA LEU A 277 -15.41 16.68 -19.56
C LEU A 277 -16.91 16.88 -19.37
N ALA A 278 -17.37 18.10 -19.08
CA ALA A 278 -18.80 18.40 -18.94
C ALA A 278 -19.54 18.17 -20.26
N ILE A 279 -19.03 18.74 -21.37
CA ILE A 279 -19.61 18.56 -22.71
C ILE A 279 -19.63 17.08 -23.07
N PHE A 280 -18.52 16.36 -22.89
CA PHE A 280 -18.43 14.95 -23.27
C PHE A 280 -19.32 14.06 -22.40
N GLY A 281 -19.39 14.31 -21.09
CA GLY A 281 -20.28 13.60 -20.18
C GLY A 281 -21.77 13.82 -20.53
N ILE A 282 -22.16 15.05 -20.85
CA ILE A 282 -23.52 15.36 -21.31
C ILE A 282 -23.82 14.68 -22.65
N LEU A 283 -22.88 14.72 -23.60
CA LEU A 283 -23.06 14.08 -24.91
C LEU A 283 -23.27 12.57 -24.78
N LEU A 284 -22.52 11.89 -23.90
CA LEU A 284 -22.72 10.46 -23.65
C LEU A 284 -24.13 10.16 -23.13
N ILE A 285 -24.59 10.91 -22.13
CA ILE A 285 -25.92 10.70 -21.55
C ILE A 285 -27.04 11.01 -22.56
N VAL A 286 -26.89 12.08 -23.34
CA VAL A 286 -27.92 12.53 -24.29
C VAL A 286 -27.99 11.62 -25.52
N LEU A 287 -26.83 11.21 -26.05
CA LEU A 287 -26.78 10.37 -27.25
C LEU A 287 -27.04 8.90 -26.93
N GLY A 288 -26.76 8.43 -25.71
CA GLY A 288 -26.96 7.04 -25.31
C GLY A 288 -26.30 6.06 -26.27
N GLY A 289 -27.03 5.01 -26.68
CA GLY A 289 -26.58 4.08 -27.73
C GLY A 289 -26.24 4.74 -29.07
N GLY A 290 -26.74 5.95 -29.34
CA GLY A 290 -26.39 6.76 -30.51
C GLY A 290 -24.95 7.28 -30.52
N MET A 291 -24.22 7.20 -29.40
CA MET A 291 -22.80 7.60 -29.33
C MET A 291 -21.92 6.82 -30.32
N GLY A 292 -22.28 5.58 -30.66
CA GLY A 292 -21.57 4.79 -31.67
C GLY A 292 -21.49 5.49 -33.03
N TYR A 293 -22.45 6.36 -33.36
CA TYR A 293 -22.48 7.12 -34.60
C TYR A 293 -21.78 8.48 -34.52
N PHE A 294 -21.41 8.94 -33.33
CA PHE A 294 -20.82 10.27 -33.12
C PHE A 294 -19.51 10.46 -33.87
N TRP A 295 -18.55 9.53 -33.70
CA TRP A 295 -17.25 9.60 -34.39
C TRP A 295 -17.39 9.47 -35.92
N PRO A 296 -18.17 8.52 -36.47
CA PRO A 296 -18.45 8.48 -37.89
C PRO A 296 -19.01 9.80 -38.45
N VAL A 297 -19.99 10.39 -37.79
CA VAL A 297 -20.59 11.66 -38.25
C VAL A 297 -19.58 12.79 -38.23
N LEU A 298 -18.78 12.93 -37.18
CA LEU A 298 -17.71 13.94 -37.12
C LEU A 298 -16.66 13.76 -38.23
N LEU A 299 -16.26 12.51 -38.52
CA LEU A 299 -15.31 12.22 -39.60
C LEU A 299 -15.90 12.54 -40.97
N ILE A 300 -17.18 12.22 -41.21
CA ILE A 300 -17.88 12.56 -42.46
C ILE A 300 -17.93 14.08 -42.62
N LEU A 301 -18.32 14.82 -41.58
CA LEU A 301 -18.39 16.28 -41.60
C LEU A 301 -17.00 16.92 -41.80
N GLY A 302 -15.97 16.41 -41.13
CA GLY A 302 -14.59 16.85 -41.29
C GLY A 302 -14.07 16.59 -42.71
N GLY A 303 -14.33 15.40 -43.25
CA GLY A 303 -13.99 15.05 -44.63
C GLY A 303 -14.71 15.95 -45.64
N ALA A 304 -16.00 16.20 -45.46
CA ALA A 304 -16.77 17.12 -46.29
C ALA A 304 -16.24 18.57 -46.23
N ALA A 305 -15.85 19.04 -45.04
CA ALA A 305 -15.25 20.37 -44.87
C ALA A 305 -13.90 20.50 -45.59
N ILE A 306 -13.03 19.49 -45.47
CA ILE A 306 -11.73 19.46 -46.16
C ILE A 306 -11.93 19.46 -47.69
N LEU A 307 -12.86 18.65 -48.20
CA LEU A 307 -13.21 18.64 -49.63
C LEU A 307 -13.72 20.01 -50.09
N PHE A 308 -14.61 20.63 -49.32
CA PHE A 308 -15.14 21.95 -49.63
C PHE A 308 -14.06 23.03 -49.69
N ILE A 309 -13.13 23.04 -48.72
CA ILE A 309 -12.00 23.98 -48.69
C ILE A 309 -11.05 23.72 -49.88
N GLY A 310 -10.75 22.45 -50.17
CA GLY A 310 -9.89 22.07 -51.29
C GLY A 310 -10.44 22.47 -52.66
N ILE A 311 -11.75 22.38 -52.87
CA ILE A 311 -12.41 22.84 -54.10
C ILE A 311 -12.35 24.37 -54.21
N ARG A 312 -12.52 25.09 -53.09
CA ARG A 312 -12.52 26.56 -53.08
C ARG A 312 -11.13 27.17 -53.28
N SER A 313 -10.07 26.49 -52.81
CA SER A 313 -8.68 26.94 -52.97
C SER A 313 -8.17 26.86 -54.42
N ARG A 314 -8.81 26.10 -55.31
CA ARG A 314 -8.43 26.01 -56.73
C ARG A 314 -8.93 27.18 -57.59
N LYS A 315 -9.78 28.07 -57.07
CA LYS A 315 -10.34 29.22 -57.82
C LYS A 315 -9.49 30.51 -57.73
N ALA A 316 -8.23 30.42 -57.34
CA ALA A 316 -7.31 31.56 -57.17
C ALA A 316 -6.06 31.49 -58.08
N VAL A 317 -6.18 30.91 -59.27
CA VAL A 317 -5.22 31.02 -60.39
C VAL A 317 -5.98 31.49 -61.62
#